data_AF-A0A9D1DFY7-F1
#
_entry.id   AF-A0A9D1DFY7-F1
#
_cell.length_a   1.000
_cell.length_b   1.000
_cell.length_c   1.000
_cell.angle_alpha   90.00
_cell.angle_beta   90.00
_cell.angle_gamma   90.00
#
_symmetry.space_group_name_H-M   'P 1'
#
loop_
_entity.id
_entity.type
_entity.pdbx_description
1 polymer ?
#
loop_
_entity_poly.entity_id
_entity_poly.type
_entity_poly.pdbx_seq_one_letter_code
_entity_poly.pdbx_strand_id
1 'polypeptide(L)' 'MTSHFATVGAVYADGLSLIFDGQETASQKHYKCNTAVTFSPGDRVKIFSVSGTYVVEYPVGNPKQ' A
#
# COMPACT_ATOMS: atom_id res chain seq x y z
N MET A 1 5.63 16.77 0.52
CA MET A 1 5.93 15.71 1.49
C MET A 1 5.66 14.38 0.81
N THR A 2 6.70 13.63 0.48
CA THR A 2 6.57 12.30 -0.12
C THR A 2 6.19 11.33 0.99
N SER A 3 4.96 10.79 0.97
CA SER A 3 4.61 9.71 1.90
C SER A 3 5.34 8.44 1.46
N HIS A 4 6.08 7.82 2.38
CA HIS A 4 6.83 6.58 2.13
C HIS A 4 6.05 5.33 2.58
N PHE A 5 4.95 5.55 3.29
CA PHE A 5 4.09 4.51 3.81
C PHE A 5 2.61 4.82 3.52
N ALA A 6 1.83 3.76 3.48
CA ALA A 6 0.38 3.77 3.45
C ALA A 6 -0.15 2.51 4.17
N THR A 7 -1.45 2.47 4.40
CA THR A 7 -2.14 1.27 4.88
C THR A 7 -2.99 0.71 3.76
N VAL A 8 -3.00 -0.62 3.58
CA VAL A 8 -3.86 -1.28 2.61
C VAL A 8 -5.32 -1.15 3.06
N GLY A 9 -6.17 -0.55 2.24
CA GLY A 9 -7.60 -0.45 2.51
C GLY A 9 -8.34 -1.73 2.10
N ALA A 10 -8.10 -2.17 0.86
CA ALA A 10 -8.67 -3.41 0.32
C ALA A 10 -7.80 -3.98 -0.80
N VAL A 11 -7.98 -5.28 -1.05
CA VAL A 11 -7.31 -6.05 -2.11
C VAL A 11 -8.32 -6.33 -3.21
N TYR A 12 -7.96 -6.00 -4.46
CA TYR A 12 -8.76 -6.23 -5.65
C TYR A 12 -7.97 -7.07 -6.66
N ALA A 13 -8.67 -7.63 -7.66
CA ALA A 13 -8.03 -8.41 -8.72
C ALA A 13 -7.02 -7.60 -9.55
N ASP A 14 -7.17 -6.28 -9.60
CA ASP A 14 -6.34 -5.37 -10.40
C ASP A 14 -5.39 -4.48 -9.58
N GLY A 15 -5.42 -4.55 -8.25
CA GLY A 15 -4.50 -3.80 -7.38
C GLY A 15 -5.00 -3.63 -5.95
N LEU A 16 -4.41 -2.68 -5.24
CA LEU A 16 -4.71 -2.36 -3.84
C LEU A 16 -5.26 -0.93 -3.72
N SER A 17 -6.31 -0.73 -2.94
CA SER A 17 -6.63 0.63 -2.45
C SER A 17 -5.75 0.95 -1.26
N LEU A 18 -5.37 2.22 -1.12
CA LEU A 18 -4.47 2.69 -0.07
C LEU A 18 -5.11 3.81 0.75
N ILE A 19 -4.92 3.77 2.06
CA ILE A 19 -5.16 4.86 3.00
C ILE A 19 -3.82 5.52 3.26
N PHE A 20 -3.63 6.76 2.79
CA PHE A 20 -2.39 7.50 3.01
C PHE A 20 -2.37 8.16 4.39
N ASP A 21 -1.18 8.47 4.90
CA ASP A 21 -1.03 9.09 6.21
C ASP A 21 -1.77 10.42 6.30
N GLY A 22 -2.51 10.60 7.39
CA GLY A 22 -3.39 11.75 7.60
C GLY A 22 -4.74 11.65 6.88
N GLN A 23 -5.03 10.55 6.19
CA GLN A 23 -6.35 10.26 5.63
C GLN A 23 -7.06 9.18 6.44
N GLU A 24 -8.38 9.28 6.53
CA GLU A 24 -9.22 8.29 7.22
C GLU A 24 -9.83 7.27 6.26
N THR A 25 -9.91 7.59 4.97
CA THR A 25 -10.56 6.77 3.95
C THR A 25 -9.58 6.32 2.88
N ALA A 26 -9.87 5.16 2.29
CA ALA A 26 -9.05 4.62 1.22
C ALA A 26 -9.26 5.42 -0.07
N SER A 27 -8.18 5.58 -0.82
CA SER A 27 -8.21 6.08 -2.19
C SER A 27 -9.08 5.19 -3.08
N GLN A 28 -9.74 5.81 -4.07
CA GLN A 28 -10.51 5.08 -5.09
C GLN A 28 -9.60 4.40 -6.14
N LYS A 29 -8.33 4.80 -6.23
CA LYS A 29 -7.38 4.25 -7.20
C LYS A 29 -6.83 2.91 -6.71
N HIS A 30 -6.71 1.94 -7.62
CA HIS A 30 -6.04 0.67 -7.35
C HIS A 30 -4.58 0.74 -7.79
N TYR A 31 -3.66 0.59 -6.84
CA TYR A 31 -2.22 0.65 -7.06
C TYR A 31 -1.67 -0.75 -7.32
N LYS A 32 -0.69 -0.83 -8.24
CA LYS A 32 0.05 -2.07 -8.47
C LYS A 32 0.93 -2.37 -7.26
N CYS A 33 1.17 -3.65 -7.04
CA CYS A 33 1.93 -4.15 -5.90
C CYS A 33 2.93 -5.21 -6.34
N ASN A 34 3.88 -5.51 -5.46
CA ASN A 34 4.79 -6.62 -5.60
C ASN A 34 4.02 -7.95 -5.59
N THR A 35 3.92 -8.59 -6.75
CA THR A 35 3.13 -9.82 -6.94
C THR A 35 3.68 -11.05 -6.22
N ALA A 36 4.91 -10.98 -5.66
CA ALA A 36 5.48 -12.04 -4.85
C ALA A 36 4.99 -12.02 -3.39
N VAL A 37 4.22 -11.00 -2.98
CA VAL A 37 3.76 -10.83 -1.61
C VAL A 37 2.23 -10.91 -1.54
N THR A 38 1.71 -11.62 -0.54
CA THR A 38 0.29 -11.60 -0.19
C THR A 38 -0.01 -10.41 0.71
N PHE A 39 -0.90 -9.53 0.28
CA PHE A 39 -1.35 -8.36 1.04
C PHE A 39 -2.72 -8.61 1.67
N SER A 40 -2.97 -7.96 2.79
CA SER A 40 -4.26 -7.97 3.50
C SER A 40 -4.72 -6.55 3.83
N PRO A 41 -6.04 -6.27 3.90
CA PRO A 41 -6.55 -5.04 4.49
C PRO A 41 -5.95 -4.80 5.88
N GLY A 42 -5.52 -3.57 6.14
CA GLY A 42 -4.85 -3.17 7.38
C GLY A 42 -3.32 -3.30 7.36
N ASP A 43 -2.73 -3.96 6.36
CA ASP A 43 -1.27 -4.04 6.26
C ASP A 43 -0.67 -2.65 6.12
N ARG A 44 0.30 -2.35 6.99
CA ARG A 44 1.14 -1.17 6.81
C ARG A 44 2.19 -1.48 5.76
N VAL A 45 2.26 -0.71 4.69
CA VAL A 45 3.12 -1.02 3.54
C VAL A 45 4.04 0.12 3.18
N LYS A 46 5.25 -0.21 2.74
CA LYS A 46 6.13 0.75 2.05
C LYS A 46 5.63 0.96 0.62
N ILE A 47 5.60 2.22 0.21
CA ILE A 47 5.24 2.62 -1.16
C ILE A 47 6.40 3.36 -1.82
N PHE A 48 6.58 3.12 -3.12
CA PHE A 48 7.59 3.80 -3.93
C PHE A 48 6.91 4.63 -5.02
N SER A 49 7.27 5.92 -5.10
CA SER A 49 6.75 6.82 -6.13
C SER A 49 7.39 6.50 -7.48
N VAL A 50 6.57 6.21 -8.48
CA VAL A 50 6.99 5.93 -9.86
C VAL A 50 6.12 6.77 -10.79
N SER A 51 6.72 7.74 -11.48
CA SER A 51 6.09 8.50 -12.57
C SER A 51 4.65 8.99 -12.27
N GLY A 52 4.44 9.62 -11.12
CA GLY A 52 3.12 10.19 -10.74
C GLY A 52 2.13 9.18 -10.16
N THR A 53 2.56 7.96 -9.87
CA THR A 53 1.79 6.98 -9.10
C THR A 53 2.67 6.32 -8.04
N TYR A 54 2.09 5.40 -7.27
CA TYR A 54 2.82 4.53 -6.35
C TYR A 54 2.78 3.07 -6.80
N VAL A 55 3.83 2.34 -6.46
CA VAL A 55 3.85 0.87 -6.42
C VAL A 55 4.03 0.45 -4.96
N VAL A 56 3.25 -0.54 -4.53
CA VAL A 56 3.30 -1.10 -3.18
C VAL A 56 4.37 -2.19 -3.13
N GLU A 57 5.42 -2.02 -2.34
CA GLU A 57 6.57 -2.92 -2.36
C GLU A 57 6.41 -4.12 -1.42
N TYR A 58 6.12 -3.86 -0.13
CA TYR A 58 6.00 -4.90 0.90
C TYR A 58 5.35 -4.36 2.19
N PRO A 59 4.67 -5.23 2.97
CA PRO A 59 4.28 -4.94 4.34
C PRO A 59 5.51 -4.68 5.22
N VAL A 60 5.35 -3.75 6.16
CA VAL A 60 6.36 -3.39 7.15
C VAL A 60 5.79 -3.57 8.55
N GLY A 61 6.61 -4.10 9.45
CA GLY A 61 6.24 -4.36 10.82
C GLY A 61 7.43 -4.81 11.64
N ASN A 62 7.14 -5.27 12.86
CA ASN A 62 8.16 -5.83 13.73
C ASN A 62 8.76 -7.12 13.12
N PRO A 63 10.02 -7.47 13.49
CA PRO A 63 10.62 -8.73 13.08
C PRO A 63 9.75 -9.93 13.48
N LYS A 64 9.67 -10.93 12.61
CA LYS A 64 9.04 -12.22 12.95
C LYS A 64 9.87 -12.91 14.03
N GLN A 65 9.20 -13.47 15.04
CA GLN A 65 9.77 -14.38 16.04
C GLN A 65 9.61 -15.82 15.56
#